data_AF-A0A535IL31-F1
#
_entry.id   AF-A0A535IL31-F1
#
_cell.length_a   1.000
_cell.length_b   1.000
_cell.length_c   1.000
_cell.angle_alpha   90.00
_cell.angle_beta   90.00
_cell.angle_gamma   90.00
#
_symmetry.space_group_name_H-M   'P 1'
#
loop_
_entity.id
_entity.type
_entity.pdbx_description
1 polymer ?
#
loop_
_entity_poly.entity_id
_entity_poly.type
_entity_poly.pdbx_seq_one_letter_code
_entity_poly.pdbx_strand_id
1 'polypeptide(L)'
;MTNPLLATKLYVPPSRGDWVARPRLLERLQAGVQRKLTLLSAPAGFGKTTLLREWMGKYLGPVAWLSLDAADNDPARFWRYFVAALETV
;
A
#
# COMPACT_ATOMS: atom_id res chain seq x y z
N MET A 1 -6.45 -27.23 -7.98
CA MET A 1 -5.77 -26.41 -9.01
C MET A 1 -5.26 -25.14 -8.36
N THR A 2 -3.94 -24.92 -8.31
CA THR A 2 -3.34 -23.72 -7.73
C THR A 2 -3.62 -22.52 -8.62
N ASN A 3 -4.57 -21.67 -8.25
CA ASN A 3 -4.81 -20.42 -8.97
C ASN A 3 -3.58 -19.51 -8.77
N PRO A 4 -2.86 -19.13 -9.85
CA PRO A 4 -1.65 -18.30 -9.74
C PRO A 4 -1.97 -16.94 -9.12
N LEU A 5 -1.00 -16.39 -8.38
CA LEU A 5 -1.13 -15.06 -7.78
C LEU A 5 -1.06 -14.00 -8.87
N LEU A 6 -1.93 -12.99 -8.77
CA LEU A 6 -1.88 -11.81 -9.63
C LEU A 6 -0.79 -10.88 -9.13
N ALA A 7 0.34 -10.85 -9.83
CA ALA A 7 1.50 -10.06 -9.44
C ALA A 7 1.19 -8.55 -9.33
N THR A 8 0.22 -8.04 -10.11
CA THR A 8 -0.22 -6.63 -10.05
C THR A 8 -0.79 -6.21 -8.69
N LYS A 9 -1.23 -7.14 -7.85
CA LYS A 9 -1.65 -6.84 -6.48
C LYS A 9 -0.47 -6.54 -5.55
N LEU A 10 0.71 -7.05 -5.88
CA LEU A 10 1.93 -6.98 -5.07
C LEU A 10 2.83 -5.79 -5.47
N TYR A 11 2.58 -5.18 -6.63
CA TYR A 11 3.35 -4.03 -7.08
C TYR A 11 2.69 -2.71 -6.71
N VAL A 12 3.50 -1.79 -6.21
CA VAL A 12 3.13 -0.38 -6.10
C VAL A 12 2.76 0.12 -7.50
N PRO A 13 1.60 0.77 -7.70
CA PRO A 13 1.25 1.36 -9.00
C PRO A 13 2.38 2.25 -9.54
N PRO A 14 2.52 2.55 -10.84
CA PRO A 14 3.54 3.48 -11.38
C PRO A 14 3.13 4.96 -11.23
N SER A 15 4.07 5.88 -11.01
CA SER A 15 3.76 7.29 -10.71
C SER A 15 3.59 8.03 -12.03
N ARG A 16 2.45 8.72 -12.19
CA ARG A 16 2.16 9.54 -13.36
C ARG A 16 2.33 11.03 -13.01
N GLY A 17 3.52 11.58 -13.27
CA GLY A 17 3.78 13.02 -13.28
C GLY A 17 4.17 13.66 -11.95
N ASP A 18 4.25 15.00 -11.98
CA ASP A 18 4.60 15.86 -10.84
C ASP A 18 3.43 15.97 -9.85
N TRP A 19 3.72 15.74 -8.56
CA TRP A 19 2.72 15.85 -7.50
C TRP A 19 3.09 17.01 -6.57
N VAL A 20 2.08 17.70 -6.05
CA VAL A 20 2.28 18.73 -5.04
C VAL A 20 2.72 18.08 -3.74
N ALA A 21 3.89 18.47 -3.23
CA ALA A 21 4.42 17.99 -1.96
C ALA A 21 3.46 18.28 -0.80
N ARG A 22 3.21 17.28 0.06
CA ARG A 22 2.29 17.41 1.21
C ARG A 22 2.98 17.09 2.53
N PRO A 23 3.97 17.88 2.98
CA PRO A 23 4.81 17.56 4.15
C PRO A 23 3.98 17.29 5.41
N ARG A 24 2.95 18.10 5.69
CA ARG A 24 2.05 17.91 6.84
C ARG A 24 1.35 16.54 6.87
N LEU A 25 1.01 15.98 5.70
CA LEU A 25 0.36 14.67 5.62
C LEU A 25 1.39 13.53 5.74
N LEU A 26 2.60 13.73 5.21
CA LEU A 26 3.69 12.77 5.37
C LEU A 26 4.12 12.64 6.82
N GLU A 27 4.23 13.76 7.55
CA GLU A 27 4.54 13.75 8.98
C GLU A 27 3.48 12.98 9.77
N ARG A 28 2.20 13.20 9.47
CA ARG A 28 1.09 12.46 10.10
C ARG A 28 1.14 10.96 9.78
N LEU A 29 1.46 10.61 8.53
CA LEU A 29 1.58 9.22 8.11
C LEU A 29 2.79 8.55 8.79
N GLN A 30 3.93 9.24 8.87
CA GLN A 30 5.14 8.77 9.55
C GLN A 30 4.91 8.54 11.04
N ALA A 31 4.23 9.47 11.73
CA ALA A 31 3.83 9.27 13.13
C ALA A 31 2.88 8.07 13.30
N GLY A 32 2.07 7.78 12.27
CA GLY A 32 1.17 6.62 12.23
C GLY A 32 1.90 5.27 12.14
N VAL A 33 3.13 5.23 11.63
CA VAL A 33 3.94 3.98 11.56
C VAL A 33 4.19 3.38 12.95
N GLN A 34 4.22 4.21 13.99
CA GLN A 34 4.39 3.78 15.38
C GLN A 34 3.11 3.18 16.00
N ARG A 35 2.01 3.10 15.24
CA ARG A 35 0.73 2.55 15.69
C ARG A 35 0.54 1.14 15.11
N LYS A 36 -0.26 0.32 15.81
CA LYS A 36 -0.61 -1.04 15.35
C LYS A 36 -1.33 -1.06 13.99
N LEU A 37 -2.10 -0.01 13.70
CA LEU A 37 -2.84 0.17 12.45
C LEU A 37 -3.02 1.66 12.18
N THR A 38 -2.73 2.08 10.96
CA THR A 38 -3.02 3.43 10.46
C THR A 38 -3.92 3.35 9.23
N LEU A 39 -5.09 3.99 9.29
CA LEU A 39 -6.05 4.05 8.20
C LEU A 39 -5.96 5.39 7.47
N LEU A 40 -5.64 5.36 6.17
CA LEU A 40 -5.74 6.53 5.29
C LEU A 40 -7.05 6.47 4.50
N SER A 41 -8.03 7.26 4.93
CA SER A 41 -9.35 7.34 4.27
C SER A 41 -9.56 8.72 3.63
N ALA A 42 -10.02 8.72 2.38
CA ALA A 42 -10.41 9.88 1.59
C ALA A 42 -11.20 9.41 0.34
N PRO A 43 -12.01 10.27 -0.30
CA PRO A 43 -12.72 9.91 -1.53
C PRO A 43 -11.78 9.51 -2.69
N ALA A 44 -12.34 8.93 -3.74
CA ALA A 44 -11.59 8.64 -4.96
C ALA A 44 -10.98 9.92 -5.55
N GLY A 45 -9.77 9.83 -6.11
CA GLY A 45 -9.06 10.99 -6.69
C GLY A 45 -8.34 11.92 -5.70
N PHE A 46 -8.49 11.76 -4.37
CA PHE A 46 -7.82 12.63 -3.38
C PHE A 46 -6.31 12.40 -3.19
N GLY A 47 -5.68 11.54 -4.00
CA GLY A 47 -4.24 11.32 -3.95
C GLY A 47 -3.76 10.40 -2.81
N LYS A 48 -4.61 9.50 -2.29
CA LYS A 48 -4.20 8.52 -1.26
C LYS A 48 -2.97 7.71 -1.67
N THR A 49 -3.03 7.10 -2.85
CA THR A 49 -1.93 6.32 -3.42
C THR A 49 -0.71 7.19 -3.66
N THR A 50 -0.89 8.44 -4.11
CA THR A 50 0.20 9.40 -4.28
C THR A 50 0.90 9.70 -2.94
N LEU A 51 0.14 9.96 -1.88
CA LEU A 51 0.69 10.21 -0.55
C LEU A 51 1.47 9.01 -0.01
N LEU A 52 0.92 7.79 -0.14
CA LEU A 52 1.61 6.57 0.28
C LEU A 52 2.93 6.39 -0.46
N ARG A 53 2.99 6.73 -1.74
CA ARG A 53 4.22 6.64 -2.53
C ARG A 53 5.26 7.68 -2.18
N GLU A 54 4.84 8.93 -1.99
CA GLU A 54 5.74 9.98 -1.52
C GLU A 54 6.32 9.60 -0.16
N TRP A 55 5.51 9.00 0.71
CA TRP A 55 5.97 8.45 1.98
C TRP A 55 6.93 7.27 1.81
N MET A 56 6.62 6.30 0.95
CA MET A 56 7.50 5.16 0.66
C MET A 56 8.88 5.61 0.15
N GLY A 57 8.95 6.65 -0.68
CA GLY A 57 10.22 7.20 -1.16
C GLY A 57 11.08 7.86 -0.06
N LYS A 58 10.50 8.18 1.10
CA LYS A 58 11.20 8.77 2.26
C LYS A 58 11.39 7.79 3.42
N TYR A 59 10.70 6.65 3.40
CA TYR A 59 10.79 5.64 4.43
C TYR A 59 12.00 4.73 4.19
N LEU A 60 12.80 4.51 5.24
CA LEU A 60 14.06 3.75 5.13
C LEU A 60 13.91 2.25 5.45
N GLY A 61 12.72 1.82 5.89
CA GLY A 61 12.46 0.41 6.21
C GLY A 61 11.84 -0.37 5.05
N PRO A 62 11.72 -1.70 5.18
CA PRO A 62 11.03 -2.53 4.20
C PRO A 62 9.55 -2.16 4.12
N VAL A 63 9.01 -2.15 2.90
CA VAL A 63 7.58 -1.88 2.64
C VAL A 63 7.02 -2.89 1.66
N ALA A 64 6.10 -3.73 2.13
CA ALA A 64 5.31 -4.61 1.31
C ALA A 64 4.04 -3.88 0.81
N TRP A 65 3.64 -4.13 -0.44
CA TRP A 65 2.41 -3.60 -1.01
C TRP A 65 1.40 -4.71 -1.28
N LEU A 66 0.15 -4.51 -0.86
CA LEU A 66 -0.95 -5.41 -1.16
C LEU A 66 -2.21 -4.64 -1.56
N SER A 67 -2.64 -4.81 -2.80
CA SER A 67 -3.89 -4.27 -3.32
C SER A 67 -5.04 -5.26 -3.10
N LEU A 68 -6.00 -4.87 -2.25
CA LEU A 68 -7.18 -5.69 -1.93
C LEU A 68 -8.37 -5.36 -2.84
N ASP A 69 -9.14 -6.38 -3.21
CA ASP A 69 -10.46 -6.25 -3.84
C ASP A 69 -11.50 -7.14 -3.14
N ALA A 70 -12.74 -7.10 -3.61
CA ALA A 70 -13.85 -7.83 -2.98
C ALA A 70 -13.65 -9.36 -2.92
N ALA A 71 -12.86 -9.94 -3.82
CA ALA A 71 -12.60 -11.37 -3.82
C ALA A 71 -11.59 -11.79 -2.73
N ASP A 72 -10.85 -10.84 -2.15
CA ASP A 72 -9.95 -11.10 -1.03
C ASP A 72 -10.67 -11.16 0.33
N ASN A 73 -12.01 -11.07 0.33
CA ASN A 73 -12.84 -11.39 1.51
C ASN A 73 -12.87 -12.91 1.82
N ASP A 74 -12.30 -13.74 0.96
CA ASP A 74 -11.95 -15.13 1.28
C ASP A 74 -10.66 -15.14 2.13
N PRO A 75 -10.71 -15.60 3.41
CA PRO A 75 -9.54 -15.61 4.29
C PRO A 75 -8.35 -16.39 3.73
N ALA A 76 -8.59 -17.50 3.03
CA ALA A 76 -7.51 -18.31 2.46
C ALA A 76 -6.80 -17.54 1.33
N ARG A 77 -7.57 -16.80 0.53
CA ARG A 77 -7.02 -15.94 -0.52
C ARG A 77 -6.29 -14.74 0.06
N PHE A 78 -6.86 -14.07 1.07
CA PHE A 78 -6.23 -12.95 1.77
C PHE A 78 -4.84 -13.35 2.30
N TRP A 79 -4.76 -14.44 3.07
CA TRP A 79 -3.50 -14.87 3.67
C TRP A 79 -2.46 -15.28 2.63
N ARG A 80 -2.87 -15.90 1.52
CA ARG A 80 -1.96 -16.22 0.41
C ARG A 80 -1.33 -14.96 -0.19
N TYR A 81 -2.12 -13.92 -0.47
CA TYR A 81 -1.59 -12.66 -0.98
C TYR A 81 -0.81 -11.87 0.07
N PHE A 82 -1.21 -11.96 1.34
CA PHE A 82 -0.51 -11.31 2.45
C PHE A 82 0.91 -11.86 2.61
N VAL A 83 1.07 -13.18 2.66
CA VAL A 83 2.39 -13.83 2.71
C VAL A 83 3.20 -13.48 1.46
N ALA A 84 2.60 -13.58 0.27
CA ALA A 84 3.30 -13.24 -0.98
C ALA A 84 3.76 -11.78 -1.03
N ALA A 85 3.04 -10.85 -0.42
CA ALA A 85 3.46 -9.45 -0.31
C ALA A 85 4.66 -9.28 0.65
N LEU A 86 4.71 -10.05 1.74
CA LEU A 86 5.83 -10.03 2.66
C LEU A 86 7.10 -10.66 2.05
N GLU A 87 6.96 -11.60 1.12
CA GLU A 87 8.08 -12.20 0.39
C GLU A 87 8.72 -11.25 -0.64
N THR A 88 8.13 -10.08 -0.91
CA THR A 88 8.71 -9.09 -1.84
C THR A 88 9.74 -8.15 -1.20
N VAL A 89 9.93 -8.21 0.12
CA VAL A 89 10.79 -7.29 0.89
C VAL A 89 11.94 -7.97 1.60
#